data_AF-V4BIB4-F1
#
_entry.id   AF-V4BIB4-F1
#
_cell.length_a   1.000
_cell.length_b   1.000
_cell.length_c   1.000
_cell.angle_alpha   90.00
_cell.angle_beta   90.00
_cell.angle_gamma   90.00
#
_symmetry.space_group_name_H-M   'P 1'
#
loop_
_entity.id
_entity.type
_entity.pdbx_description
1 polymer ?
#
loop_
_entity_poly.entity_id
_entity_poly.type
_entity_poly.pdbx_seq_one_letter_code
_entity_poly.pdbx_strand_id
1 'polypeptide(L)'
;APTQNLESTEQSGGERLIRLPITRIKHIIKTDPDVTLASSEAVVALAKAAELFIQMIAKDSVGKTITNKRKTLLRKDLDIVLETKDRYTFLEG
;
A
#
# COMPACT_ATOMS: atom_id res chain seq x y z
N ALA A 1 40.06 -35.50 -5.64
CA ALA A 1 39.03 -34.43 -5.62
C ALA A 1 37.66 -35.10 -5.72
N PRO A 2 36.84 -35.08 -4.66
CA PRO A 2 35.46 -35.52 -4.72
C PRO A 2 34.50 -34.34 -4.83
N THR A 3 33.57 -34.46 -5.78
CA THR A 3 32.43 -33.57 -6.01
C THR A 3 31.56 -33.49 -4.75
N GLN A 4 31.36 -32.29 -4.19
CA GLN A 4 30.42 -32.07 -3.09
C GLN A 4 29.02 -31.78 -3.64
N ASN A 5 28.06 -32.62 -3.23
CA ASN A 5 26.63 -32.43 -3.43
C ASN A 5 26.07 -31.58 -2.28
N LEU A 6 25.32 -30.54 -2.67
CA LEU A 6 24.01 -30.13 -2.16
C LEU A 6 23.71 -30.25 -0.65
N GLU A 7 23.59 -29.11 0.04
CA GLU A 7 22.66 -28.94 1.16
C GLU A 7 21.94 -27.59 1.07
N SER A 8 20.71 -27.69 0.56
CA SER A 8 19.49 -26.92 0.78
C SER A 8 19.55 -25.74 1.77
N THR A 9 19.57 -24.52 1.24
CA THR A 9 19.13 -23.35 2.03
C THR A 9 17.60 -23.32 2.04
N GLU A 10 17.07 -23.46 3.24
CA GLU A 10 15.64 -23.48 3.55
C GLU A 10 14.89 -22.30 2.91
N GLN A 11 13.88 -22.63 2.09
CA GLN A 11 12.88 -21.68 1.64
C GLN A 11 12.02 -21.23 2.83
N SER A 12 12.48 -20.21 3.55
CA SER A 12 11.54 -19.34 4.27
C SER A 12 10.68 -18.64 3.22
N GLY A 13 9.36 -18.81 3.28
CA GLY A 13 8.42 -18.29 2.28
C GLY A 13 8.65 -16.80 2.06
N GLY A 14 9.29 -16.45 0.93
CA GLY A 14 9.77 -15.11 0.65
C GLY A 14 8.66 -14.09 0.80
N GLU A 15 8.90 -13.06 1.61
CA GLU A 15 8.01 -11.91 1.68
C GLU A 15 7.79 -11.39 0.24
N ARG A 16 6.56 -11.50 -0.25
CA ARG A 16 6.21 -10.92 -1.54
C ARG A 16 6.51 -9.43 -1.44
N LEU A 17 7.33 -8.92 -2.36
CA LEU A 17 7.73 -7.50 -2.42
C LEU A 17 6.51 -6.56 -2.40
N ILE A 18 5.40 -7.02 -2.98
CA ILE A 18 4.10 -6.35 -3.04
C ILE A 18 3.00 -7.35 -2.64
N ARG A 19 2.07 -6.89 -1.80
CA ARG A 19 0.85 -7.58 -1.35
C ARG A 19 -0.37 -7.25 -2.23
N LEU A 20 -0.39 -6.08 -2.86
CA LEU A 20 -1.47 -5.68 -3.76
C LEU A 20 -1.38 -6.39 -5.14
N PRO A 21 -2.52 -6.75 -5.76
CA PRO A 21 -2.51 -7.43 -7.05
C PRO A 21 -2.05 -6.51 -8.19
N ILE A 22 -0.87 -6.79 -8.75
CA ILE A 22 -0.20 -6.00 -9.80
C ILE A 22 -1.12 -5.73 -11.00
N THR A 23 -1.87 -6.74 -11.47
CA THR A 23 -2.80 -6.56 -12.61
C THR A 23 -3.86 -5.50 -12.33
N ARG A 24 -4.36 -5.40 -11.09
CA ARG A 24 -5.35 -4.37 -10.72
C ARG A 24 -4.72 -2.99 -10.65
N ILE A 25 -3.51 -2.87 -10.09
CA ILE A 25 -2.76 -1.62 -10.08
C ILE A 25 -2.53 -1.12 -11.51
N LYS A 26 -2.10 -2.01 -12.41
CA LYS A 26 -1.91 -1.67 -13.83
C LYS A 26 -3.20 -1.22 -14.52
N HIS A 27 -4.35 -1.85 -14.22
CA HIS A 27 -5.64 -1.40 -14.75
C HIS A 27 -6.03 -0.03 -14.24
N ILE A 28 -5.85 0.26 -12.94
CA ILE A 28 -6.15 1.58 -12.36
C ILE A 28 -5.24 2.65 -12.98
N ILE A 29 -3.94 2.38 -13.15
CA ILE A 29 -3.03 3.32 -13.80
C ILE A 29 -3.51 3.67 -15.22
N LYS A 30 -4.05 2.70 -15.95
CA LYS A 30 -4.54 2.85 -17.33
C LYS A 30 -5.99 3.37 -17.45
N THR A 31 -6.66 3.68 -16.34
CA THR A 31 -7.96 4.38 -16.43
C THR A 31 -7.78 5.85 -16.81
N ASP A 32 -6.59 6.39 -16.62
CA ASP A 32 -6.20 7.70 -17.12
C ASP A 32 -5.99 7.62 -18.65
N PRO A 33 -6.77 8.37 -19.46
CA PRO A 33 -6.67 8.33 -20.93
C PRO A 33 -5.32 8.81 -21.47
N ASP A 34 -4.58 9.61 -20.70
CA ASP A 34 -3.27 10.13 -21.11
C ASP A 34 -2.15 9.11 -20.84
N VAL A 35 -2.44 8.02 -20.10
CA VAL A 35 -1.48 6.96 -19.78
C VAL A 35 -1.55 5.80 -20.77
N THR A 36 -0.71 5.87 -21.80
CA THR A 36 -0.62 4.83 -22.84
C THR A 36 0.21 3.61 -22.40
N LEU A 37 1.34 3.84 -21.73
CA LEU A 37 2.27 2.81 -21.27
C LEU A 37 2.66 3.05 -19.81
N ALA A 38 2.81 1.95 -19.06
CA ALA A 38 3.34 1.95 -17.69
C ALA A 38 4.42 0.86 -17.59
N SER A 39 5.63 1.23 -17.21
CA SER A 39 6.74 0.29 -17.00
C SER A 39 6.48 -0.60 -15.79
N SER A 40 7.08 -1.79 -15.76
CA SER A 40 6.96 -2.70 -14.61
C SER A 40 7.44 -2.06 -13.31
N GLU A 41 8.53 -1.28 -13.37
CA GLU A 41 9.08 -0.58 -12.20
C GLU A 41 8.11 0.49 -11.66
N ALA A 42 7.48 1.27 -12.54
CA ALA A 42 6.48 2.26 -12.13
C ALA A 42 5.27 1.59 -11.47
N VAL A 43 4.80 0.47 -12.01
CA VAL A 43 3.69 -0.30 -11.43
C VAL A 43 4.04 -0.85 -10.05
N VAL A 44 5.26 -1.38 -9.86
CA VAL A 44 5.73 -1.88 -8.56
C VAL A 44 5.89 -0.73 -7.55
N ALA A 45 6.45 0.41 -7.97
CA ALA A 45 6.61 1.58 -7.12
C ALA A 45 5.24 2.11 -6.64
N LEU A 46 4.27 2.25 -7.55
CA LEU A 46 2.91 2.67 -7.21
C LEU A 46 2.20 1.67 -6.31
N ALA A 47 2.39 0.37 -6.55
CA ALA A 47 1.83 -0.65 -5.68
C ALA A 47 2.40 -0.53 -4.25
N LYS A 48 3.71 -0.26 -4.11
CA LYS A 48 4.31 -0.06 -2.78
C LYS A 48 3.85 1.23 -2.12
N ALA A 49 3.77 2.32 -2.90
CA ALA A 49 3.25 3.59 -2.42
C ALA A 49 1.81 3.46 -1.93
N ALA A 50 0.95 2.72 -2.65
CA ALA A 50 -0.43 2.46 -2.24
C ALA A 50 -0.51 1.67 -0.93
N GLU A 51 0.35 0.67 -0.71
CA GLU A 51 0.42 -0.04 0.58
C GLU A 51 0.78 0.89 1.73
N LEU A 52 1.84 1.69 1.55
CA LEU A 52 2.30 2.64 2.54
C LEU A 52 1.24 3.71 2.81
N PHE A 53 0.55 4.17 1.78
CA PHE A 53 -0.55 5.11 1.88
C PHE A 53 -1.69 4.57 2.75
N ILE A 54 -2.15 3.34 2.48
CA ILE A 54 -3.20 2.67 3.27
C ILE A 54 -2.78 2.53 4.73
N GLN A 55 -1.55 2.09 4.99
CA GLN A 55 -1.05 1.95 6.36
C GLN A 55 -1.00 3.30 7.09
N MET A 56 -0.53 4.35 6.41
CA MET A 56 -0.37 5.67 7.00
C MET A 56 -1.72 6.30 7.35
N ILE A 57 -2.68 6.29 6.41
CA ILE A 57 -4.01 6.88 6.65
C ILE A 57 -4.80 6.07 7.68
N ALA A 58 -4.66 4.75 7.69
CA ALA A 58 -5.26 3.90 8.73
C ALA A 58 -4.69 4.21 10.12
N LYS A 59 -3.36 4.34 10.25
CA LYS A 59 -2.72 4.68 11.52
C LYS A 59 -3.19 6.03 12.06
N ASP A 60 -3.27 7.03 11.18
CA ASP A 60 -3.78 8.36 11.55
C ASP A 60 -5.23 8.33 12.03
N SER A 61 -6.09 7.60 11.29
CA SER A 61 -7.52 7.51 11.60
C SER A 61 -7.76 6.71 12.89
N VAL A 62 -6.96 5.69 13.14
CA VAL A 62 -6.95 4.98 14.42
C VAL A 62 -6.49 5.90 15.56
N GLY A 63 -5.54 6.81 15.31
CA GLY A 63 -5.19 7.86 16.27
C GLY A 63 -6.41 8.65 16.75
N LYS A 64 -7.26 9.11 15.83
CA LYS A 64 -8.53 9.80 16.18
C LYS A 64 -9.54 8.89 16.88
N THR A 65 -9.60 7.63 16.48
CA THR A 65 -10.45 6.62 17.13
C THR A 65 -10.10 6.45 18.62
N ILE A 66 -8.79 6.35 18.92
CA ILE A 66 -8.25 6.20 20.27
C ILE A 66 -8.46 7.48 21.09
N THR A 67 -8.23 8.67 20.52
CA THR A 67 -8.54 9.95 21.18
C THR A 67 -10.00 10.03 21.61
N ASN A 68 -10.90 9.46 20.81
CA ASN A 68 -12.33 9.35 21.10
C ASN A 68 -12.71 8.20 22.03
N LYS A 69 -11.74 7.54 22.70
CA LYS A 69 -11.93 6.39 23.61
C LYS A 69 -12.67 5.21 22.99
N ARG A 70 -12.57 5.04 21.66
CA ARG A 70 -13.17 3.92 20.92
C ARG A 70 -12.11 2.92 20.48
N LYS A 71 -12.56 1.70 20.17
CA LYS A 71 -11.73 0.63 19.58
C LYS A 71 -12.12 0.30 18.14
N THR A 72 -13.30 0.76 17.71
CA THR A 72 -13.82 0.59 16.35
C THR A 72 -13.55 1.86 15.55
N LEU A 73 -12.76 1.73 14.49
CA LEU A 73 -12.52 2.79 13.51
C LEU A 73 -13.82 3.12 12.77
N LEU A 74 -14.19 4.40 12.70
CA LEU A 74 -15.39 4.86 12.00
C LEU A 74 -15.04 5.81 10.86
N ARG A 75 -15.95 5.97 9.90
CA ARG A 75 -15.79 6.88 8.75
C ARG A 75 -15.45 8.31 9.18
N LYS A 76 -16.09 8.81 10.25
CA LYS A 76 -15.83 10.14 10.81
C LYS A 76 -14.39 10.35 11.32
N ASP A 77 -13.72 9.28 11.74
CA ASP A 77 -12.32 9.36 12.18
C ASP A 77 -11.40 9.61 10.98
N LEU A 78 -11.74 9.02 9.83
CA LEU A 78 -11.08 9.27 8.56
C LEU A 78 -11.37 10.69 8.07
N ASP A 79 -12.62 11.15 8.11
CA ASP A 79 -13.00 12.52 7.69
C ASP A 79 -12.17 13.58 8.43
N ILE A 80 -12.06 13.47 9.76
CA ILE A 80 -11.23 14.38 10.56
C ILE A 80 -9.76 14.34 10.11
N VAL A 81 -9.23 13.17 9.73
CA VAL A 81 -7.84 13.07 9.25
C VAL A 81 -7.68 13.74 7.89
N LEU A 82 -8.64 13.58 6.99
CA LEU A 82 -8.64 14.21 5.66
C LEU A 82 -8.67 15.74 5.79
N GLU A 83 -9.56 16.27 6.64
CA GLU A 83 -9.73 17.72 6.87
C GLU A 83 -8.55 18.39 7.60
N THR A 84 -7.73 17.62 8.33
CA THR A 84 -6.70 18.20 9.22
C THR A 84 -5.27 18.00 8.75
N LYS A 85 -5.04 17.26 7.66
CA LYS A 85 -3.69 16.99 7.16
C LYS A 85 -3.58 17.25 5.67
N ASP A 86 -2.86 18.31 5.31
CA ASP A 86 -2.64 18.78 3.93
C ASP A 86 -2.18 17.68 2.96
N ARG A 87 -1.43 16.68 3.43
CA ARG A 87 -0.99 15.54 2.60
C ARG A 87 -2.14 14.69 2.05
N TYR A 88 -3.35 14.84 2.58
CA TYR A 88 -4.55 14.15 2.15
C TYR A 88 -5.51 15.03 1.35
N THR A 89 -5.15 16.29 1.07
CA THR A 89 -6.03 17.23 0.35
C THR A 89 -6.42 16.76 -1.05
N PHE A 90 -5.64 15.87 -1.68
CA PHE A 90 -6.03 15.23 -2.94
C PHE A 90 -7.27 14.30 -2.84
N LEU A 91 -7.75 14.04 -1.61
CA LEU A 91 -8.97 13.29 -1.32
C LEU A 91 -10.14 14.18 -0.88
N GLU A 92 -9.95 15.50 -0.86
CA GLU A 92 -11.05 16.46 -0.62
C GLU A 92 -11.87 16.57 -1.91
N GLY A 93 -13.10 16.06 -1.91
CA GLY A 93 -14.00 16.05 -3.06
C GLY A 93 -15.33 15.38 -2.80
#